data_AF-A0A821S4B1-F1
#
_entry.id   AF-A0A821S4B1-F1
#
_cell.length_a   1.000
_cell.length_b   1.000
_cell.length_c   1.000
_cell.angle_alpha   90.00
_cell.angle_beta   90.00
_cell.angle_gamma   90.00
#
_symmetry.space_group_name_H-M   'P 1'
#
loop_
_entity.id
_entity.type
_entity.pdbx_description
1 polymer ?
#
loop_
_entity_poly.entity_id
_entity_poly.type
_entity_poly.pdbx_seq_one_letter_code
_entity_poly.pdbx_strand_id
1 'polypeptide(L)'
;MAATNYVVTVQRPTQVTALATGYFTSSTELNLIVAKNTHFEIYIIGSEGLKLVKDVCLYGRINILKCFRLSNMNKDVLFIFTNKYHGMILDCRKTENDQYEILTKCHGLLKDTGRPSIRQPLCTIDTKHGLILLRILEGVIKLIYLKDLSSKESSSKNLEAYNIKIDEQNIIDIQFLPGHQRPAFIILHSCKPESYYVIGKEPEEYN
;
A
#
# COMPACT_ATOMS: atom_id res chain seq x y z
N MET A 1 -3.84 24.55 37.32
CA MET A 1 -3.87 25.30 36.03
C MET A 1 -3.64 24.30 34.91
N ALA A 2 -4.47 24.32 33.87
CA ALA A 2 -4.24 23.50 32.68
C ALA A 2 -3.15 24.13 31.83
N ALA A 3 -2.16 23.36 31.39
CA ALA A 3 -1.12 23.83 30.48
C ALA A 3 -1.63 23.86 29.04
N THR A 4 -1.50 25.00 28.36
CA THR A 4 -1.77 25.16 26.93
C THR A 4 -0.45 25.16 26.17
N ASN A 5 -0.27 24.18 25.29
CA ASN A 5 0.96 24.03 24.50
C ASN A 5 0.69 24.24 23.02
N TYR A 6 1.66 24.81 22.31
CA TYR A 6 1.68 24.91 20.85
C TYR A 6 2.88 24.14 20.31
N VAL A 7 2.64 23.22 19.37
CA VAL A 7 3.68 22.37 18.78
C VAL A 7 3.69 22.60 17.28
N VAL A 8 4.85 22.91 16.72
CA VAL A 8 5.06 23.17 15.30
C VAL A 8 6.28 22.42 14.78
N THR A 9 6.23 22.00 13.51
CA THR A 9 7.35 21.33 12.86
C THR A 9 8.31 22.37 12.28
N VAL A 10 9.52 22.48 12.83
CA VAL A 10 10.58 23.36 12.29
C VAL A 10 11.24 22.73 11.06
N GLN A 11 11.55 21.44 11.13
CA GLN A 11 12.16 20.68 10.04
C GLN A 11 11.34 19.42 9.77
N ARG A 12 10.96 19.20 8.50
CA ARG A 12 10.22 18.00 8.11
C ARG A 12 11.11 16.74 8.21
N PRO A 13 10.51 15.56 8.47
CA PRO A 13 11.25 14.30 8.54
C PRO A 13 12.08 14.07 7.27
N THR A 14 13.38 13.80 7.43
CA THR A 14 14.30 13.59 6.30
C THR A 14 14.57 12.12 6.00
N GLN A 15 14.31 11.23 6.97
CA GLN A 15 14.50 9.79 6.80
C GLN A 15 13.53 9.23 5.76
N VAL A 16 14.06 8.55 4.74
CA VAL A 16 13.28 7.77 3.78
C VAL A 16 12.84 6.46 4.43
N THR A 17 11.54 6.21 4.46
CA THR A 17 10.94 5.03 5.10
C THR A 17 10.44 4.00 4.10
N ALA A 18 10.04 4.43 2.89
CA ALA A 18 9.65 3.54 1.81
C ALA A 18 9.85 4.24 0.46
N LEU A 19 9.97 3.45 -0.60
CA LEU A 19 10.05 3.94 -1.97
C LEU A 19 9.20 3.08 -2.90
N ALA A 20 8.70 3.69 -3.97
CA ALA A 20 8.05 2.97 -5.05
C ALA A 20 8.41 3.63 -6.38
N THR A 21 8.51 2.83 -7.44
CA THR A 21 8.72 3.30 -8.80
C THR A 21 7.58 2.82 -9.68
N GLY A 22 7.17 3.64 -10.65
CA GLY A 22 6.06 3.30 -11.54
C GLY A 22 5.66 4.48 -12.41
N TYR A 23 4.57 4.35 -13.13
CA TYR A 23 4.01 5.33 -14.05
C TYR A 23 2.74 5.94 -13.43
N PHE A 24 2.95 6.69 -12.35
CA PHE A 24 1.87 7.22 -11.50
C PHE A 24 1.32 8.56 -12.01
N THR A 25 2.18 9.45 -12.50
CA THR A 25 1.78 10.77 -13.02
C THR A 25 1.17 10.69 -14.41
N SER A 26 1.65 9.78 -15.24
CA SER A 26 1.16 9.49 -16.59
C SER A 26 1.51 8.06 -16.99
N SER A 27 0.98 7.58 -18.11
CA SER A 27 1.27 6.23 -18.60
C SER A 27 2.67 6.06 -19.22
N THR A 28 3.40 7.16 -19.42
CA THR A 28 4.67 7.22 -20.17
C THR A 28 5.83 7.76 -19.34
N GLU A 29 5.58 8.61 -18.36
CA GLU A 29 6.64 9.16 -17.50
C GLU A 29 6.93 8.23 -16.33
N LEU A 30 8.19 7.86 -16.17
CA LEU A 30 8.63 7.07 -15.04
C LEU A 30 8.75 7.96 -13.79
N ASN A 31 8.19 7.50 -12.69
CA ASN A 31 8.22 8.19 -11.41
C ASN A 31 9.04 7.45 -10.36
N LEU A 32 9.63 8.24 -9.47
CA LEU A 32 10.13 7.80 -8.16
C LEU A 32 9.27 8.45 -7.07
N ILE A 33 8.67 7.63 -6.22
CA ILE A 33 7.84 8.06 -5.09
C ILE A 33 8.60 7.73 -3.81
N VAL A 34 8.86 8.76 -2.99
CA VAL A 34 9.68 8.64 -1.78
C VAL A 34 8.84 8.99 -0.57
N ALA A 35 8.57 8.01 0.30
CA ALA A 35 7.90 8.26 1.57
C ALA A 35 8.89 8.64 2.66
N LYS A 36 8.58 9.73 3.37
CA LYS A 36 9.34 10.27 4.50
C LYS A 36 8.42 10.43 5.70
N ASN A 37 8.18 9.34 6.41
CA ASN A 37 7.34 9.29 7.61
C ASN A 37 5.89 9.75 7.35
N THR A 38 5.59 11.05 7.47
CA THR A 38 4.24 11.63 7.38
C THR A 38 3.93 12.32 6.04
N HIS A 39 4.85 12.29 5.09
CA HIS A 39 4.64 12.82 3.74
C HIS A 39 5.33 11.93 2.71
N PHE A 40 4.96 12.09 1.46
CA PHE A 40 5.67 11.47 0.34
C PHE A 40 5.86 12.48 -0.80
N GLU A 41 6.99 12.34 -1.48
CA GLU A 41 7.38 13.15 -2.61
C GLU A 41 7.25 12.32 -3.89
N ILE A 42 6.81 12.96 -4.98
CA ILE A 42 6.69 12.35 -6.30
C ILE A 42 7.69 13.07 -7.20
N TYR A 43 8.57 12.29 -7.82
CA TYR A 43 9.55 12.75 -8.78
C TYR A 43 9.25 12.16 -10.16
N ILE A 44 9.49 12.93 -11.22
CA ILE A 44 9.64 12.40 -12.59
C ILE A 44 11.13 12.16 -12.84
N ILE A 45 11.45 11.00 -13.39
CA ILE A 45 12.81 10.63 -13.79
C ILE A 45 13.05 11.13 -15.21
N GLY A 46 13.96 12.09 -15.36
CA GLY A 46 14.42 12.61 -16.66
C GLY A 46 15.90 12.35 -16.89
N SER A 47 16.41 12.77 -18.06
CA SER A 47 17.83 12.66 -18.41
C SER A 47 18.76 13.40 -17.44
N GLU A 48 18.31 14.54 -16.93
CA GLU A 48 19.06 15.41 -15.99
C GLU A 48 18.94 14.94 -14.53
N GLY A 49 18.18 13.87 -14.25
CA GLY A 49 17.95 13.35 -12.92
C GLY A 49 16.48 13.46 -12.46
N LEU A 50 16.28 13.76 -11.18
CA LEU A 50 14.96 13.71 -10.52
C LEU A 50 14.33 15.10 -10.45
N LYS A 51 13.18 15.28 -11.10
CA LYS A 51 12.38 16.50 -11.01
C LYS A 51 11.23 16.29 -10.02
N LEU A 52 11.25 17.00 -8.90
CA LEU A 52 10.14 16.99 -7.94
C LEU A 52 8.90 17.61 -8.59
N VAL A 53 7.79 16.87 -8.60
CA VAL A 53 6.51 17.35 -9.16
C VAL A 53 5.44 17.60 -8.10
N LYS A 54 5.45 16.84 -7.00
CA LYS A 54 4.50 17.02 -5.91
C LYS A 54 5.07 16.52 -4.59
N ASP A 55 4.69 17.20 -3.53
CA ASP A 55 4.97 16.82 -2.15
C ASP A 55 3.64 16.79 -1.39
N VAL A 56 3.33 15.65 -0.77
CA VAL A 56 2.00 15.33 -0.26
C VAL A 56 2.10 14.93 1.21
N CYS A 57 1.52 15.75 2.08
CA CYS A 57 1.38 15.43 3.50
C CYS A 57 0.21 14.49 3.76
N LEU A 58 0.38 13.55 4.69
CA LEU A 58 -0.66 12.66 5.17
C LEU A 58 -0.85 12.82 6.67
N TYR A 59 -2.11 12.67 7.13
CA TYR A 59 -2.44 12.61 8.56
C TYR A 59 -2.16 11.22 9.15
N GLY A 60 -0.93 10.73 8.98
CA GLY A 60 -0.50 9.44 9.47
C GLY A 60 0.93 9.12 9.04
N ARG A 61 1.59 8.25 9.81
CA ARG A 61 2.89 7.69 9.43
C ARG A 61 2.68 6.59 8.39
N ILE A 62 3.30 6.74 7.23
CA ILE A 62 3.33 5.76 6.15
C ILE A 62 4.12 4.53 6.62
N ASN A 63 3.51 3.36 6.50
CA ASN A 63 4.13 2.07 6.81
C ASN A 63 4.42 1.28 5.52
N ILE A 64 3.43 1.18 4.64
CA ILE A 64 3.55 0.53 3.34
C ILE A 64 3.24 1.55 2.25
N LEU A 65 4.05 1.52 1.19
CA LEU A 65 3.90 2.28 -0.05
C LEU A 65 4.09 1.31 -1.22
N LYS A 66 3.08 1.12 -2.06
CA LYS A 66 3.15 0.26 -3.26
C LYS A 66 2.55 0.99 -4.47
N CYS A 67 3.32 1.08 -5.55
CA CYS A 67 2.85 1.58 -6.83
C CYS A 67 2.60 0.38 -7.76
N PHE A 68 1.44 0.34 -8.41
CA PHE A 68 1.03 -0.79 -9.24
C PHE A 68 -0.04 -0.38 -10.26
N ARG A 69 -0.20 -1.19 -11.31
CA ARG A 69 -1.22 -1.01 -12.33
C ARG A 69 -2.15 -2.21 -12.36
N LEU A 70 -3.46 -2.00 -12.24
CA LEU A 70 -4.45 -3.04 -12.51
C LEU A 70 -4.62 -3.25 -14.02
N SER A 71 -5.04 -4.44 -14.42
CA SER A 71 -5.22 -4.83 -15.82
C SER A 71 -6.17 -3.90 -16.61
N ASN A 72 -7.12 -3.26 -15.94
CA ASN A 72 -8.09 -2.34 -16.53
C ASN A 72 -7.67 -0.85 -16.44
N MET A 73 -6.43 -0.54 -16.04
CA MET A 73 -5.95 0.83 -15.87
C MET A 73 -4.86 1.18 -16.88
N ASN A 74 -4.83 2.45 -17.29
CA ASN A 74 -3.85 2.97 -18.25
C ASN A 74 -2.56 3.50 -17.60
N LYS A 75 -2.61 3.79 -16.30
CA LYS A 75 -1.48 4.27 -15.49
C LYS A 75 -1.56 3.65 -14.09
N ASP A 76 -0.50 3.84 -13.32
CA ASP A 76 -0.37 3.22 -12.02
C ASP A 76 -1.17 4.00 -10.96
N VAL A 77 -1.52 3.31 -9.89
CA VAL A 77 -2.10 3.86 -8.66
C VAL A 77 -1.16 3.59 -7.50
N LEU A 78 -1.43 4.26 -6.38
CA LEU A 78 -0.62 4.15 -5.17
C LEU A 78 -1.46 3.59 -4.02
N PHE A 79 -1.08 2.42 -3.50
CA PHE A 79 -1.59 1.94 -2.22
C PHE A 79 -0.70 2.44 -1.08
N ILE A 80 -1.33 3.05 -0.09
CA ILE A 80 -0.69 3.49 1.16
C ILE A 80 -1.42 2.84 2.34
N PHE A 81 -0.63 2.29 3.27
CA PHE A 81 -1.12 1.86 4.57
C PHE A 81 -0.33 2.56 5.68
N THR A 82 -1.04 3.02 6.70
CA THR A 82 -0.49 3.83 7.79
C THR A 82 -0.40 3.07 9.11
N ASN A 83 0.44 3.53 10.03
CA ASN A 83 0.53 2.96 11.40
C ASN A 83 -0.78 3.05 12.20
N LYS A 84 -1.73 3.90 11.79
CA LYS A 84 -3.07 3.99 12.39
C LYS A 84 -4.10 3.11 11.67
N TYR A 85 -3.65 2.14 10.88
CA TYR A 85 -4.47 1.17 10.16
C TYR A 85 -5.35 1.76 9.05
N HIS A 86 -5.13 3.01 8.63
CA HIS A 86 -5.79 3.54 7.44
C HIS A 86 -5.11 2.99 6.19
N GLY A 87 -5.89 2.33 5.33
CA GLY A 87 -5.52 2.01 3.95
C GLY A 87 -6.14 3.04 3.00
N MET A 88 -5.44 3.35 1.91
CA MET A 88 -5.96 4.20 0.84
C MET A 88 -5.34 3.86 -0.51
N ILE A 89 -6.14 4.04 -1.56
CA ILE A 89 -5.72 3.99 -2.96
C ILE A 89 -5.78 5.41 -3.50
N LEU A 90 -4.64 5.91 -3.96
CA LEU A 90 -4.49 7.24 -4.52
C LEU A 90 -4.25 7.16 -6.03
N ASP A 91 -4.78 8.14 -6.74
CA ASP A 91 -4.55 8.41 -8.15
C ASP A 91 -3.97 9.82 -8.31
N CYS A 92 -3.17 10.06 -9.35
CA CYS A 92 -2.57 11.36 -9.65
C CYS A 92 -3.12 11.92 -10.95
N ARG A 93 -3.90 12.99 -10.90
CA ARG A 93 -4.45 13.68 -12.07
C ARG A 93 -3.62 14.93 -12.39
N LYS A 94 -3.38 15.17 -13.68
CA LYS A 94 -2.89 16.48 -14.15
C LYS A 94 -4.09 17.40 -14.40
N THR A 95 -4.06 18.59 -13.82
CA THR A 95 -5.08 19.63 -14.02
C THR A 95 -4.82 20.40 -15.31
N GLU A 96 -5.77 21.22 -15.75
CA GLU A 96 -5.64 22.07 -16.95
C GLU A 96 -4.45 23.04 -16.86
N ASN A 97 -4.07 23.43 -15.64
CA ASN A 97 -2.94 24.34 -15.37
C ASN A 97 -1.59 23.61 -15.25
N ASP A 98 -1.49 22.39 -15.77
CA ASP A 98 -0.29 21.54 -15.72
C ASP A 98 0.16 21.14 -14.29
N GLN A 99 -0.70 21.30 -13.28
CA GLN A 99 -0.40 20.93 -11.90
C GLN A 99 -0.87 19.50 -11.58
N TYR A 100 -0.17 18.83 -10.67
CA TYR A 100 -0.57 17.51 -10.19
C TYR A 100 -1.48 17.60 -8.98
N GLU A 101 -2.61 16.90 -9.04
CA GLU A 101 -3.60 16.72 -7.99
C GLU A 101 -3.67 15.25 -7.59
N ILE A 102 -3.72 14.98 -6.29
CA ILE A 102 -3.83 13.61 -5.76
C ILE A 102 -5.26 13.36 -5.32
N LEU A 103 -5.87 12.33 -5.89
CA LEU A 103 -7.25 11.95 -5.68
C LEU A 103 -7.31 10.65 -4.87
N THR A 104 -8.08 10.64 -3.80
CA THR A 104 -8.36 9.42 -3.04
C THR A 104 -9.46 8.62 -3.74
N LYS A 105 -9.08 7.53 -4.41
CA LYS A 105 -10.02 6.62 -5.07
C LYS A 105 -10.78 5.76 -4.06
N CYS A 106 -10.04 5.20 -3.10
CA CYS A 106 -10.62 4.41 -2.03
C CYS A 106 -9.91 4.71 -0.71
N HIS A 107 -10.63 4.63 0.40
CA HIS A 107 -10.04 4.72 1.73
C HIS A 107 -10.82 3.86 2.73
N GLY A 108 -10.17 3.46 3.82
CA GLY A 108 -10.85 2.70 4.87
C GLY A 108 -9.97 2.46 6.08
N LEU A 109 -10.60 2.23 7.23
CA LEU A 109 -9.92 1.78 8.43
C LEU A 109 -9.86 0.24 8.42
N LEU A 110 -8.65 -0.30 8.30
CA LEU A 110 -8.39 -1.75 8.24
C LEU A 110 -7.99 -2.31 9.61
N LYS A 111 -8.36 -1.60 10.69
CA LYS A 111 -8.12 -2.06 12.06
C LYS A 111 -9.04 -3.25 12.35
N ASP A 112 -8.53 -4.22 13.11
CA ASP A 112 -9.33 -5.34 13.59
C ASP A 112 -8.99 -5.70 15.03
N THR A 113 -9.82 -6.56 15.61
CA THR A 113 -9.57 -7.17 16.92
C THR A 113 -8.57 -8.31 16.77
N GLY A 114 -7.53 -8.32 17.60
CA GLY A 114 -6.49 -9.35 17.55
C GLY A 114 -5.14 -8.80 17.98
N ARG A 115 -4.16 -9.70 18.05
CA ARG A 115 -2.79 -9.36 18.44
C ARG A 115 -2.03 -8.79 17.23
N PRO A 116 -1.48 -7.58 17.32
CA PRO A 116 -0.58 -7.06 16.28
C PRO A 116 0.59 -8.01 16.05
N SER A 117 0.96 -8.19 14.79
CA SER A 117 2.16 -8.95 14.44
C SER A 117 3.39 -8.33 15.11
N ILE A 118 4.26 -9.18 15.64
CA ILE A 118 5.58 -8.76 16.17
C ILE A 118 6.46 -8.14 15.06
N ARG A 119 6.27 -8.60 13.82
CA ARG A 119 6.97 -8.10 12.63
C ARG A 119 6.20 -6.95 11.97
N GLN A 120 6.91 -6.16 11.17
CA GLN A 120 6.31 -5.09 10.37
C GLN A 120 5.17 -5.62 9.48
N PRO A 121 4.17 -4.76 9.18
CA PRO A 121 3.15 -5.07 8.20
C PRO A 121 3.73 -5.57 6.87
N LEU A 122 3.14 -6.61 6.30
CA LEU A 122 3.50 -7.10 4.97
C LEU A 122 2.37 -6.83 4.00
N CYS A 123 2.72 -6.51 2.76
CA CYS A 123 1.76 -6.25 1.71
C CYS A 123 2.27 -6.76 0.37
N THR A 124 1.46 -7.59 -0.28
CA THR A 124 1.66 -8.04 -1.66
C THR A 124 0.39 -7.79 -2.47
N ILE A 125 0.57 -7.55 -3.77
CA ILE A 125 -0.50 -7.15 -4.69
C ILE A 125 -0.52 -8.09 -5.89
N ASP A 126 -1.70 -8.60 -6.22
CA ASP A 126 -1.98 -9.29 -7.46
C ASP A 126 -2.69 -8.32 -8.41
N THR A 127 -1.95 -7.83 -9.40
CA THR A 127 -2.45 -6.87 -10.38
C THR A 127 -3.40 -7.48 -11.40
N LYS A 128 -3.32 -8.79 -11.65
CA LYS A 128 -4.17 -9.50 -12.60
C LYS A 128 -5.59 -9.63 -12.05
N HIS A 129 -5.69 -10.01 -10.78
CA HIS A 129 -6.98 -10.26 -10.11
C HIS A 129 -7.46 -9.10 -9.23
N GLY A 130 -6.65 -8.04 -9.07
CA GLY A 130 -7.03 -6.87 -8.27
C GLY A 130 -7.13 -7.15 -6.78
N LEU A 131 -6.20 -7.95 -6.24
CA LEU A 131 -6.19 -8.34 -4.83
C LEU A 131 -4.98 -7.76 -4.11
N ILE A 132 -5.17 -7.34 -2.86
CA ILE A 132 -4.08 -7.00 -1.95
C ILE A 132 -4.17 -7.94 -0.75
N LEU A 133 -3.06 -8.60 -0.42
CA LEU A 133 -2.91 -9.28 0.87
C LEU A 133 -2.15 -8.36 1.81
N LEU A 134 -2.69 -8.18 3.02
CA LEU A 134 -2.13 -7.35 4.06
C LEU A 134 -2.05 -8.16 5.37
N ARG A 135 -0.83 -8.43 5.84
CA ARG A 135 -0.60 -9.06 7.15
C ARG A 135 -0.24 -7.99 8.16
N ILE A 136 -1.17 -7.74 9.09
CA ILE A 136 -1.00 -6.79 10.21
C ILE A 136 -1.16 -7.43 11.59
N LEU A 137 -1.94 -8.52 11.69
CA LEU A 137 -2.19 -9.26 12.92
C LEU A 137 -1.56 -10.66 12.83
N GLU A 138 -1.41 -11.31 13.98
CA GLU A 138 -1.07 -12.74 14.04
C GLU A 138 -2.31 -13.60 13.71
N GLY A 139 -2.12 -14.69 12.97
CA GLY A 139 -3.18 -15.65 12.63
C GLY A 139 -4.23 -15.17 11.62
N VAL A 140 -4.07 -13.96 11.07
CA VAL A 140 -5.00 -13.39 10.08
C VAL A 140 -4.25 -12.66 8.98
N ILE A 141 -4.61 -12.94 7.73
CA ILE A 141 -4.22 -12.15 6.55
C ILE A 141 -5.47 -11.43 6.04
N LYS A 142 -5.39 -10.11 5.85
CA LYS A 142 -6.47 -9.34 5.24
C LYS A 142 -6.38 -9.42 3.72
N LEU A 143 -7.47 -9.83 3.08
CA LEU A 143 -7.67 -9.80 1.64
C LEU A 143 -8.52 -8.58 1.28
N ILE A 144 -7.94 -7.64 0.55
CA ILE A 144 -8.64 -6.45 0.05
C ILE A 144 -8.90 -6.65 -1.44
N TYR A 145 -10.14 -6.50 -1.85
CA TYR A 145 -10.53 -6.60 -3.26
C TYR A 145 -10.68 -5.20 -3.88
N LEU A 146 -9.93 -4.94 -4.94
CA LEU A 146 -9.93 -3.67 -5.65
C LEU A 146 -10.95 -3.72 -6.78
N LYS A 147 -12.24 -3.60 -6.41
CA LYS A 147 -13.33 -3.58 -7.39
C LYS A 147 -13.42 -2.21 -8.07
N ASP A 148 -13.27 -2.21 -9.39
CA ASP A 148 -13.51 -1.08 -10.28
C ASP A 148 -12.94 0.27 -9.78
N LEU A 149 -11.61 0.38 -9.82
CA LEU A 149 -10.88 1.64 -9.66
C LEU A 149 -10.95 2.55 -10.90
N SER A 150 -11.55 2.06 -12.00
CA SER A 150 -11.55 2.73 -13.30
C SER A 150 -12.59 3.86 -13.38
N SER A 151 -13.56 3.88 -12.47
CA SER A 151 -14.54 4.96 -12.39
C SER A 151 -13.85 6.32 -12.27
N LYS A 152 -14.14 7.20 -13.22
CA LYS A 152 -13.64 8.59 -13.24
C LYS A 152 -14.28 9.46 -12.15
N GLU A 153 -15.37 9.00 -11.55
CA GLU A 153 -16.02 9.68 -10.44
C GLU A 153 -15.14 9.66 -9.19
N SER A 154 -15.02 10.82 -8.56
CA SER A 154 -14.25 11.05 -7.33
C SER A 154 -14.98 10.60 -6.06
N SER A 155 -16.01 9.74 -6.17
CA SER A 155 -16.69 9.21 -5.00
C SER A 155 -15.74 8.24 -4.30
N SER A 156 -15.21 8.65 -3.15
CA SER A 156 -14.28 7.84 -2.37
C SER A 156 -15.00 6.56 -1.91
N LYS A 157 -14.71 5.43 -2.56
CA LYS A 157 -15.27 4.14 -2.17
C LYS A 157 -14.61 3.65 -0.89
N ASN A 158 -15.34 2.88 -0.09
CA ASN A 158 -14.77 2.22 1.08
C ASN A 158 -13.85 1.08 0.62
N LEU A 159 -12.69 0.94 1.28
CA LEU A 159 -11.84 -0.23 1.12
C LEU A 159 -12.45 -1.41 1.90
N GLU A 160 -13.04 -2.35 1.17
CA GLU A 160 -13.57 -3.59 1.72
C GLU A 160 -12.45 -4.62 1.89
N ALA A 161 -12.40 -5.26 3.05
CA ALA A 161 -11.38 -6.25 3.39
C ALA A 161 -12.02 -7.44 4.11
N TYR A 162 -11.58 -8.64 3.74
CA TYR A 162 -11.97 -9.91 4.33
C TYR A 162 -10.80 -10.50 5.11
N ASN A 163 -11.09 -11.23 6.18
CA ASN A 163 -10.06 -11.89 6.98
C ASN A 163 -9.94 -13.35 6.57
N ILE A 164 -8.75 -13.74 6.13
CA ILE A 164 -8.37 -15.14 5.94
C ILE A 164 -7.67 -15.59 7.21
N LYS A 165 -8.24 -16.57 7.91
CA LYS A 165 -7.59 -17.21 9.06
C LYS A 165 -6.44 -18.07 8.57
N ILE A 166 -5.34 -18.03 9.31
CA ILE A 166 -4.15 -18.78 8.94
C ILE A 166 -3.51 -19.43 10.16
N ASP A 167 -3.14 -20.70 10.02
CA ASP A 167 -2.54 -21.49 11.09
C ASP A 167 -1.04 -21.21 11.25
N GLU A 168 -0.38 -20.78 10.18
CA GLU A 168 1.03 -20.46 10.15
C GLU A 168 1.35 -19.26 11.05
N GLN A 169 2.06 -19.54 12.14
CA GLN A 169 2.57 -18.53 13.06
C GLN A 169 3.88 -17.92 12.54
N ASN A 170 4.20 -16.72 13.05
CA ASN A 170 5.46 -16.02 12.76
C ASN A 170 5.77 -15.91 11.25
N ILE A 171 4.78 -15.45 10.48
CA ILE A 171 4.95 -15.18 9.05
C ILE A 171 6.05 -14.13 8.86
N ILE A 172 7.05 -14.49 8.08
CA ILE A 172 8.23 -13.70 7.78
C ILE A 172 8.00 -12.87 6.53
N ASP A 173 7.48 -13.50 5.48
CA ASP A 173 7.20 -12.85 4.20
C ASP A 173 6.00 -13.50 3.48
N ILE A 174 5.36 -12.75 2.59
CA ILE A 174 4.20 -13.17 1.78
C ILE A 174 4.31 -12.56 0.40
N GLN A 175 4.15 -13.36 -0.66
CA GLN A 175 4.22 -12.87 -2.04
C GLN A 175 3.17 -13.55 -2.93
N PHE A 176 2.53 -12.80 -3.83
CA PHE A 176 1.69 -13.39 -4.88
C PHE A 176 2.57 -14.02 -5.96
N LEU A 177 2.17 -15.21 -6.43
CA LEU A 177 2.86 -15.94 -7.50
C LEU A 177 2.33 -15.50 -8.87
N PRO A 178 3.20 -15.05 -9.80
CA PRO A 178 2.77 -14.64 -11.13
C PRO A 178 2.32 -15.85 -11.98
N GLY A 179 1.58 -15.59 -13.06
CA GLY A 179 1.29 -16.57 -14.11
C GLY A 179 0.18 -17.59 -13.82
N HIS A 180 -0.42 -17.57 -12.63
CA HIS A 180 -1.48 -18.51 -12.27
C HIS A 180 -2.86 -18.05 -12.78
N GLN A 181 -3.73 -19.00 -13.12
CA GLN A 181 -5.09 -18.69 -13.57
C GLN A 181 -6.00 -18.23 -12.43
N ARG A 182 -5.76 -18.76 -11.24
CA ARG A 182 -6.33 -18.31 -9.98
C ARG A 182 -5.27 -17.54 -9.19
N PRO A 183 -5.65 -16.62 -8.29
CA PRO A 183 -4.69 -15.99 -7.41
C PRO A 183 -4.03 -17.07 -6.54
N ALA A 184 -2.70 -17.09 -6.51
CA ALA A 184 -1.94 -18.00 -5.67
C ALA A 184 -0.86 -17.20 -4.95
N PHE A 185 -0.61 -17.48 -3.69
CA PHE A 185 0.41 -16.79 -2.92
C PHE A 185 1.26 -17.76 -2.11
N ILE A 186 2.48 -17.33 -1.83
CA ILE A 186 3.47 -18.09 -1.09
C ILE A 186 3.74 -17.40 0.23
N ILE A 187 3.93 -18.20 1.28
CA ILE A 187 4.20 -17.73 2.63
C ILE A 187 5.50 -18.34 3.10
N LEU A 188 6.39 -17.48 3.61
CA LEU A 188 7.55 -17.88 4.38
C LEU A 188 7.22 -17.73 5.87
N HIS A 189 7.25 -18.81 6.63
CA HIS A 189 6.97 -18.77 8.07
C HIS A 189 7.96 -19.64 8.87
N SER A 190 7.97 -19.44 10.19
CA SER A 190 8.85 -20.19 11.10
C SER A 190 8.04 -20.77 12.25
N CYS A 191 8.04 -22.11 12.37
CA CYS A 191 7.37 -22.83 13.45
C CYS A 191 8.30 -23.14 14.63
N LYS A 192 9.61 -23.25 14.36
CA LYS A 192 10.68 -23.44 15.35
C LYS A 192 11.84 -22.49 15.05
N PRO A 193 12.65 -22.10 16.05
CA PRO A 193 13.91 -21.40 15.80
C PRO A 193 14.71 -22.17 14.73
N GLU A 194 15.26 -21.46 13.74
CA GLU A 194 16.08 -22.02 12.65
C GLU A 194 15.38 -22.95 11.64
N SER A 195 14.04 -23.11 11.71
CA SER A 195 13.26 -23.84 10.70
C SER A 195 12.36 -22.87 9.91
N TYR A 196 12.49 -22.88 8.59
CA TYR A 196 11.72 -22.07 7.66
C TYR A 196 10.91 -22.97 6.74
N TYR A 197 9.63 -22.64 6.58
CA TYR A 197 8.70 -23.38 5.73
C TYR A 197 8.13 -22.46 4.67
N VAL A 198 7.97 -23.01 3.47
CA VAL A 198 7.43 -22.33 2.30
C VAL A 198 6.18 -23.08 1.87
N ILE A 199 5.03 -22.39 1.90
CA ILE A 199 3.72 -22.99 1.59
C ILE A 199 3.04 -22.13 0.53
N GLY A 200 2.53 -22.77 -0.53
CA GLY A 200 1.64 -22.15 -1.53
C GLY A 200 0.18 -22.33 -1.14
N LYS A 201 -0.64 -21.29 -1.33
CA LYS A 201 -2.08 -21.28 -0.99
C LYS A 201 -2.91 -20.64 -2.10
N GLU A 202 -4.12 -21.17 -2.30
CA GLU A 202 -5.18 -20.54 -3.12
C GLU A 202 -6.23 -19.89 -2.19
N PRO A 203 -6.73 -18.67 -2.46
CA PRO A 203 -7.71 -17.99 -1.59
C PRO A 203 -9.02 -18.74 -1.34
N GLU A 204 -9.43 -19.64 -2.25
CA GLU A 204 -10.69 -20.40 -2.14
C GLU A 204 -10.61 -21.55 -1.12
N GLU A 205 -9.42 -21.90 -0.63
CA GLU A 205 -9.23 -22.97 0.37
C GLU A 205 -9.69 -22.57 1.79
N TYR A 206 -10.17 -21.33 1.97
CA TYR A 206 -10.58 -20.75 3.25
C TYR A 206 -12.03 -20.21 3.20
N ASN A 207 -13.00 -21.10 3.00
CA ASN A 207 -14.43 -20.83 3.24
C ASN A 207 -14.83 -21.29 4.65
#